data_AF-A0A9E4RTF8-F1
#
_entry.id   AF-A0A9E4RTF8-F1
#
_cell.length_a   1.000
_cell.length_b   1.000
_cell.length_c   1.000
_cell.angle_alpha   90.00
_cell.angle_beta   90.00
_cell.angle_gamma   90.00
#
_symmetry.space_group_name_H-M   'P 1'
#
loop_
_entity.id
_entity.type
_entity.pdbx_description
1 polymer ?
#
loop_
_entity_poly.entity_id
_entity_poly.type
_entity_poly.pdbx_seq_one_letter_code
_entity_poly.pdbx_strand_id
1 'polypeptide(L)'
;MSSLQDRLVLVALLLEETSWLFAAFGVLGVTLGAGGSPIGWVAILAVSTASLLVVRFLQFLLLPSVVASVMQMLAGIVVVYVVVGTQIGATFQGVDMGWLPAMLSGEETPNYVFRGAVGGFVGALLWWRGGHLAAMEFPEESLSGSFKLGILVLAFATVTDIAQSTDLHIFPVMFVFFAASIAGMSIAHLAPASQQAT
;
A
#
# COMPACT_ATOMS: atom_id res chain seq x y z
N MET A 1 -0.60 -16.13 -21.93
CA MET A 1 -1.08 -14.77 -21.57
C MET A 1 -0.05 -13.77 -22.07
N SER A 2 -0.47 -12.59 -22.54
CA SER A 2 0.51 -11.59 -23.02
C SER A 2 1.14 -10.89 -21.82
N SER A 3 2.46 -10.72 -21.78
CA SER A 3 3.15 -10.10 -20.65
C SER A 3 2.63 -8.69 -20.29
N LEU A 4 2.00 -8.01 -21.24
CA LEU A 4 1.38 -6.70 -21.04
C LEU A 4 0.08 -6.80 -20.23
N GLN A 5 -0.77 -7.80 -20.50
CA GLN A 5 -2.03 -8.00 -19.79
C GLN A 5 -1.78 -8.23 -18.30
N ASP A 6 -0.87 -9.16 -17.96
CA ASP A 6 -0.55 -9.49 -16.56
C ASP A 6 0.01 -8.27 -15.82
N ARG A 7 0.80 -7.42 -16.50
CA ARG A 7 1.30 -6.15 -15.94
C ARG A 7 0.17 -5.16 -15.67
N LEU A 8 -0.79 -5.04 -16.59
CA LEU A 8 -1.93 -4.13 -16.42
C LEU A 8 -2.85 -4.59 -15.28
N VAL A 9 -3.12 -5.89 -15.18
CA VAL A 9 -3.89 -6.47 -14.06
C VAL A 9 -3.16 -6.26 -12.73
N LEU A 10 -1.83 -6.42 -12.70
CA LEU A 10 -1.04 -6.17 -11.50
C LEU A 10 -1.05 -4.69 -11.07
N VAL A 11 -0.99 -3.76 -12.03
CA VAL A 11 -1.12 -2.32 -11.74
C VAL A 11 -2.51 -1.99 -11.20
N ALA A 12 -3.55 -2.57 -11.79
CA ALA A 12 -4.92 -2.44 -11.29
C ALA A 12 -5.05 -2.97 -9.85
N LEU A 13 -4.51 -4.16 -9.58
CA LEU A 13 -4.47 -4.77 -8.25
C LEU A 13 -3.74 -3.89 -7.24
N LEU A 14 -2.59 -3.33 -7.61
CA LEU A 14 -1.82 -2.44 -6.74
C LEU A 14 -2.60 -1.16 -6.39
N LEU A 15 -3.25 -0.53 -7.36
CA LEU A 15 -4.06 0.67 -7.14
C LEU A 15 -5.30 0.35 -6.29
N GLU A 16 -5.92 -0.80 -6.53
CA GLU A 16 -7.05 -1.27 -5.74
C GLU A 16 -6.65 -1.54 -4.29
N GLU A 17 -5.58 -2.32 -4.05
CA GLU A 17 -5.15 -2.70 -2.72
C GLU A 17 -4.76 -1.48 -1.89
N THR A 18 -3.96 -0.58 -2.48
CA THR A 18 -3.51 0.64 -1.80
C THR A 18 -4.68 1.56 -1.44
N SER A 19 -5.76 1.54 -2.22
CA SER A 19 -6.97 2.32 -1.96
C SER A 19 -7.72 1.83 -0.73
N TRP A 20 -8.06 0.54 -0.66
CA TRP A 20 -8.79 0.05 0.52
C TRP A 20 -7.87 -0.03 1.76
N LEU A 21 -6.56 -0.25 1.60
CA LEU A 21 -5.61 -0.19 2.71
C LEU A 21 -5.53 1.20 3.33
N PHE A 22 -5.52 2.26 2.51
CA PHE A 22 -5.60 3.62 3.02
C PHE A 22 -6.89 3.86 3.82
N ALA A 23 -8.03 3.38 3.32
CA ALA A 23 -9.29 3.47 4.04
C ALA A 23 -9.24 2.72 5.38
N ALA A 24 -8.68 1.50 5.41
CA ALA A 24 -8.49 0.74 6.63
C ALA A 24 -7.59 1.48 7.64
N PHE A 25 -6.48 2.05 7.19
CA PHE A 25 -5.57 2.81 8.06
C PHE A 25 -6.16 4.15 8.51
N GLY A 26 -7.01 4.79 7.69
CA GLY A 26 -7.78 5.97 8.07
C GLY A 26 -8.72 5.68 9.23
N VAL A 27 -9.49 4.59 9.12
CA VAL A 27 -10.35 4.09 10.20
C VAL A 27 -9.53 3.79 11.46
N LEU A 28 -8.44 3.04 11.33
CA LEU A 28 -7.56 2.72 12.47
C LEU A 28 -7.02 3.99 13.14
N GLY A 29 -6.55 4.95 12.36
CA GLY A 29 -6.03 6.21 12.89
C GLY A 29 -7.08 7.02 13.64
N VAL A 30 -8.33 7.06 13.16
CA VAL A 30 -9.44 7.66 13.90
C VAL A 30 -9.72 6.91 15.20
N THR A 31 -9.77 5.58 15.18
CA THR A 31 -10.01 4.79 16.41
C THR A 31 -8.91 4.98 17.46
N LEU A 32 -7.70 5.33 17.02
CA LEU A 32 -6.54 5.59 17.87
C LEU A 32 -6.38 7.09 18.23
N GLY A 33 -7.32 7.94 17.80
CA GLY A 33 -7.34 9.37 18.13
C GLY A 33 -6.42 10.26 17.31
N ALA A 34 -5.85 9.76 16.21
CA ALA A 34 -4.92 10.50 15.34
C ALA A 34 -5.62 11.39 14.29
N GLY A 35 -6.95 11.31 14.19
CA GLY A 35 -7.75 12.12 13.26
C GLY A 35 -7.62 11.73 11.79
N GLY A 36 -6.96 10.62 11.45
CA GLY A 36 -6.87 10.18 10.06
C GLY A 36 -5.79 9.13 9.83
N SER A 37 -5.52 8.81 8.57
CA SER A 37 -4.53 7.78 8.24
C SER A 37 -3.11 8.20 8.70
N PRO A 38 -2.37 7.33 9.40
CA PRO A 38 -1.00 7.61 9.85
C PRO A 38 -0.01 7.75 8.69
N ILE A 39 -0.34 7.19 7.51
CA ILE A 39 0.44 7.29 6.29
C ILE A 39 -0.49 7.76 5.16
N GLY A 40 -0.07 8.78 4.41
CA GLY A 40 -0.84 9.24 3.23
C GLY A 40 -0.95 8.16 2.15
N TRP A 41 -2.04 8.20 1.36
CA TRP A 41 -2.28 7.22 0.29
C TRP A 41 -1.10 7.11 -0.71
N VAL A 42 -0.50 8.24 -1.07
CA VAL A 42 0.68 8.28 -1.96
C VAL A 42 1.88 7.54 -1.36
N ALA A 43 2.10 7.66 -0.05
CA ALA A 43 3.16 6.95 0.64
C ALA A 43 2.88 5.44 0.71
N ILE A 44 1.61 5.03 0.90
CA ILE A 44 1.19 3.63 0.82
C ILE A 44 1.50 3.05 -0.56
N LEU A 45 1.09 3.76 -1.61
CA LEU A 45 1.37 3.38 -3.00
C LEU A 45 2.88 3.30 -3.26
N ALA A 46 3.66 4.27 -2.77
CA ALA A 46 5.11 4.30 -2.95
C ALA A 46 5.80 3.10 -2.29
N VAL A 47 5.44 2.74 -1.04
CA VAL A 47 6.02 1.58 -0.35
C VAL A 47 5.67 0.29 -1.06
N SER A 48 4.39 0.09 -1.42
CA SER A 48 3.95 -1.13 -2.12
C SER A 48 4.61 -1.26 -3.50
N THR A 49 4.72 -0.16 -4.25
CA THR A 49 5.40 -0.13 -5.55
C THR A 49 6.90 -0.40 -5.41
N ALA A 50 7.57 0.24 -4.45
CA ALA A 50 8.99 0.06 -4.21
C ALA A 50 9.29 -1.40 -3.83
N SER A 51 8.48 -1.99 -2.95
CA SER A 51 8.62 -3.40 -2.59
C SER A 51 8.47 -4.32 -3.80
N LEU A 52 7.46 -4.08 -4.63
CA LEU A 52 7.23 -4.86 -5.85
C LEU A 52 8.43 -4.79 -6.79
N LEU A 53 8.94 -3.58 -7.04
CA LEU A 53 10.09 -3.36 -7.91
C LEU A 53 11.37 -3.97 -7.37
N VAL A 54 11.63 -3.86 -6.06
CA VAL A 54 12.82 -4.44 -5.42
C VAL A 54 12.78 -5.96 -5.53
N VAL A 55 11.65 -6.61 -5.22
CA VAL A 55 11.55 -8.07 -5.34
C VAL A 55 11.77 -8.52 -6.78
N ARG A 56 11.13 -7.87 -7.75
CA ARG A 56 11.33 -8.20 -9.18
C ARG A 56 12.76 -7.97 -9.64
N PHE A 57 13.40 -6.90 -9.18
CA PHE A 57 14.80 -6.60 -9.50
C PHE A 57 15.74 -7.66 -8.93
N LEU A 58 15.55 -8.08 -7.68
CA LEU A 58 16.36 -9.13 -7.07
C LEU A 58 16.17 -10.49 -7.74
N GLN A 59 14.94 -10.82 -8.16
CA GLN A 59 14.65 -12.01 -8.97
C GLN A 59 15.34 -11.96 -10.34
N PHE A 60 15.35 -10.79 -10.98
CA PHE A 60 16.05 -10.58 -12.26
C PHE A 60 17.56 -10.82 -12.15
N LEU A 61 18.16 -10.51 -11.00
CA LEU A 61 19.60 -10.74 -10.76
C LEU A 61 19.96 -12.21 -10.48
N LEU A 62 18.98 -13.13 -10.42
CA LEU A 62 19.18 -14.56 -10.16
C LEU A 62 20.04 -14.83 -8.90
N LEU A 63 19.89 -13.99 -7.87
CA LEU A 63 20.64 -14.12 -6.63
C LEU A 63 20.24 -15.37 -5.84
N PRO A 64 21.16 -15.97 -5.07
CA PRO A 64 20.80 -16.99 -4.08
C PRO A 64 19.72 -16.47 -3.13
N SER A 65 18.77 -17.33 -2.77
CA SER A 65 17.58 -16.96 -1.97
C SER A 65 17.92 -16.23 -0.67
N VAL A 66 18.96 -16.68 0.04
CA VAL A 66 19.41 -16.04 1.29
C VAL A 66 19.89 -14.61 1.03
N VAL A 67 20.68 -14.39 -0.03
CA VAL A 67 21.21 -13.06 -0.39
C VAL A 67 20.07 -12.14 -0.81
N ALA A 68 19.15 -12.62 -1.65
CA ALA A 68 17.98 -11.87 -2.08
C ALA A 68 17.11 -11.44 -0.88
N SER A 69 16.83 -12.34 0.06
CA SER A 69 16.04 -12.04 1.26
C SER A 69 16.70 -10.99 2.14
N VAL A 70 18.03 -11.08 2.35
CA VAL A 70 18.77 -10.07 3.14
C VAL A 70 18.72 -8.71 2.44
N MET A 71 18.96 -8.66 1.13
CA MET A 71 18.89 -7.41 0.37
C MET A 71 17.47 -6.81 0.36
N GLN A 72 16.43 -7.65 0.25
CA GLN A 72 15.04 -7.21 0.35
C GLN A 72 14.74 -6.65 1.74
N MET A 73 15.23 -7.27 2.82
CA MET A 73 15.04 -6.77 4.17
C MET A 73 15.72 -5.41 4.36
N LEU A 74 16.97 -5.26 3.91
CA LEU A 74 17.72 -4.00 4.01
C LEU A 74 17.06 -2.88 3.19
N ALA A 75 16.64 -3.18 1.96
CA ALA A 75 15.90 -2.23 1.14
C ALA A 75 14.59 -1.79 1.81
N GLY A 76 13.87 -2.73 2.44
CA GLY A 76 12.64 -2.43 3.16
C GLY A 76 12.85 -1.50 4.34
N ILE A 77 13.89 -1.74 5.14
CA ILE A 77 14.26 -0.84 6.25
C ILE A 77 14.50 0.58 5.73
N VAL A 78 15.27 0.73 4.66
CA VAL A 78 15.57 2.04 4.06
C VAL A 78 14.31 2.73 3.53
N VAL A 79 13.49 2.01 2.76
CA VAL A 79 12.27 2.56 2.16
C VAL A 79 11.28 2.98 3.24
N VAL A 80 11.02 2.13 4.24
CA VAL A 80 10.10 2.45 5.33
C VAL A 80 10.63 3.62 6.15
N TYR A 81 11.92 3.65 6.46
CA TYR A 81 12.54 4.74 7.20
C TYR A 81 12.37 6.09 6.49
N VAL A 82 12.67 6.14 5.19
CA VAL A 82 12.54 7.38 4.39
C VAL A 82 11.08 7.79 4.28
N VAL A 83 10.18 6.85 3.98
CA VAL A 83 8.75 7.16 3.82
C VAL A 83 8.16 7.68 5.12
N VAL A 84 8.40 7.03 6.26
CA VAL A 84 7.92 7.51 7.56
C VAL A 84 8.49 8.90 7.87
N GLY A 85 9.78 9.13 7.59
CA GLY A 85 10.41 10.44 7.74
C GLY A 85 9.77 11.57 6.93
N THR A 86 9.10 11.26 5.81
CA THR A 86 8.31 12.26 5.05
C THR A 86 6.93 12.55 5.65
N GLN A 87 6.39 11.65 6.48
CA GLN A 87 5.01 11.71 6.98
C GLN A 87 4.92 12.14 8.44
N ILE A 88 6.03 12.08 9.19
CA ILE A 88 6.02 12.30 10.63
C ILE A 88 5.78 13.77 11.02
N GLY A 89 6.25 14.70 10.19
CA GLY A 89 6.04 16.14 10.39
C GLY A 89 4.59 16.57 10.19
N ALA A 90 4.19 17.67 10.85
CA ALA A 90 2.87 18.28 10.67
C ALA A 90 2.71 18.97 9.30
N THR A 91 3.81 19.29 8.63
CA THR A 91 3.83 19.96 7.32
C THR A 91 4.91 19.30 6.45
N PHE A 92 4.65 19.20 5.15
CA PHE A 92 5.62 18.66 4.19
C PHE A 92 6.79 19.63 4.03
N GLN A 93 7.83 19.47 4.85
CA GLN A 93 9.07 20.26 4.80
C GLN A 93 10.29 19.47 4.32
N GLY A 94 10.09 18.21 3.91
CA GLY A 94 11.15 17.31 3.46
C GLY A 94 11.14 15.99 4.25
N VAL A 95 12.22 15.23 4.10
CA VAL A 95 12.45 14.02 4.90
C VAL A 95 13.13 14.44 6.21
N ASP A 96 12.46 14.24 7.34
CA ASP A 96 13.13 14.33 8.62
C ASP A 96 14.03 13.10 8.78
N MET A 97 15.36 13.26 8.70
CA MET A 97 16.33 12.18 8.89
C MET A 97 16.69 11.96 10.37
N GLY A 98 16.26 12.84 11.27
CA GLY A 98 16.46 12.72 12.71
C GLY A 98 15.29 12.04 13.42
N TRP A 99 14.28 11.59 12.66
CA TRP A 99 12.98 11.31 13.24
C TRP A 99 12.98 10.21 14.29
N LEU A 100 13.75 9.14 14.04
CA LEU A 100 13.82 7.99 14.93
C LEU A 100 14.54 8.34 16.24
N PRO A 101 15.75 8.95 16.23
CA PRO A 101 16.36 9.47 17.45
C PRO A 101 15.47 10.46 18.22
N ALA A 102 14.80 11.39 17.54
CA ALA A 102 13.90 12.36 18.17
C ALA A 102 12.67 11.69 18.82
N MET A 103 12.11 10.67 18.17
CA MET A 103 11.03 9.87 18.75
C MET A 103 11.50 9.12 20.03
N LEU A 104 12.74 8.64 20.03
CA LEU A 104 13.31 7.87 21.15
C LEU A 104 13.81 8.74 22.31
N SER A 105 14.06 10.04 22.10
CA SER A 105 14.44 10.96 23.17
C SER A 105 13.28 11.25 24.13
N GLY A 106 12.03 11.05 23.67
CA GLY A 106 10.82 11.30 24.45
C GLY A 106 10.46 12.79 24.58
N GLU A 107 11.13 13.67 23.85
CA GLU A 107 10.88 15.12 23.87
C GLU A 107 9.79 15.55 22.87
N GLU A 108 9.38 14.64 21.98
CA GLU A 108 8.44 14.88 20.91
C GLU A 108 6.96 14.75 21.32
N THR A 109 6.08 15.31 20.51
CA THR A 109 4.63 15.26 20.77
C THR A 109 4.08 13.83 20.69
N PRO A 110 3.00 13.47 21.43
CA PRO A 110 2.40 12.15 21.35
C PRO A 110 1.97 11.75 19.92
N ASN A 111 1.51 12.71 19.13
CA ASN A 111 1.14 12.48 17.74
C ASN A 111 2.35 12.16 16.85
N TYR A 112 3.49 12.80 17.10
CA TYR A 112 4.75 12.50 16.41
C TYR A 112 5.20 11.06 16.67
N VAL A 113 5.20 10.65 17.95
CA VAL A 113 5.54 9.28 18.35
C VAL A 113 4.56 8.27 17.76
N PHE A 114 3.27 8.57 17.78
CA PHE A 114 2.23 7.73 17.18
C PHE A 114 2.47 7.53 15.68
N ARG A 115 2.71 8.61 14.92
CA ARG A 115 2.98 8.56 13.48
C ARG A 115 4.25 7.77 13.17
N GLY A 116 5.31 7.95 13.95
CA GLY A 116 6.56 7.18 13.81
C GLY A 116 6.35 5.68 14.05
N ALA A 117 5.72 5.32 15.17
CA ALA A 117 5.53 3.93 15.56
C ALA A 117 4.53 3.20 14.65
N VAL A 118 3.34 3.76 14.46
CA VAL A 118 2.30 3.16 13.61
C VAL A 118 2.70 3.25 12.14
N GLY A 119 3.32 4.34 11.70
CA GLY A 119 3.85 4.47 10.34
C GLY A 119 4.94 3.44 10.05
N GLY A 120 5.84 3.18 11.01
CA GLY A 120 6.85 2.12 10.87
C GLY A 120 6.21 0.73 10.76
N PHE A 121 5.24 0.43 11.62
CA PHE A 121 4.51 -0.84 11.59
C PHE A 121 3.74 -1.04 10.28
N VAL A 122 2.95 -0.04 9.87
CA VAL A 122 2.19 -0.07 8.62
C VAL A 122 3.13 -0.15 7.42
N GLY A 123 4.23 0.60 7.42
CA GLY A 123 5.24 0.54 6.37
C GLY A 123 5.86 -0.85 6.23
N ALA A 124 6.17 -1.52 7.34
CA ALA A 124 6.67 -2.89 7.33
C ALA A 124 5.62 -3.88 6.80
N LEU A 125 4.35 -3.72 7.18
CA LEU A 125 3.25 -4.53 6.66
C LEU A 125 3.07 -4.34 5.15
N LEU A 126 3.12 -3.10 4.67
CA LEU A 126 3.05 -2.76 3.26
C LEU A 126 4.24 -3.31 2.46
N TRP A 127 5.44 -3.27 3.06
CA TRP A 127 6.63 -3.88 2.47
C TRP A 127 6.43 -5.40 2.28
N TRP A 128 6.02 -6.10 3.33
CA TRP A 128 5.75 -7.53 3.24
C TRP A 128 4.66 -7.84 2.19
N ARG A 129 3.56 -7.08 2.20
CA ARG A 129 2.45 -7.24 1.26
C ARG A 129 2.84 -6.95 -0.19
N GLY A 130 3.56 -5.86 -0.45
CA GLY A 130 4.03 -5.51 -1.80
C GLY A 130 5.03 -6.53 -2.35
N GLY A 131 5.84 -7.14 -1.48
CA GLY A 131 6.70 -8.26 -1.87
C GLY A 131 5.92 -9.53 -2.23
N HIS A 132 4.82 -9.79 -1.52
CA HIS A 132 3.91 -10.90 -1.86
C HIS A 132 3.24 -10.70 -3.22
N LEU A 133 2.79 -9.48 -3.53
CA LEU A 133 2.26 -9.13 -4.87
C LEU A 133 3.25 -9.42 -6.00
N ALA A 134 4.55 -9.21 -5.77
CA ALA A 134 5.58 -9.47 -6.78
C ALA A 134 5.78 -10.95 -7.10
N ALA A 135 5.50 -11.84 -6.14
CA ALA A 135 5.66 -13.28 -6.26
C ALA A 135 4.37 -14.00 -6.71
N MET A 136 3.31 -13.24 -7.02
CA MET A 136 1.98 -13.78 -7.32
C MET A 136 1.90 -14.37 -8.74
N GLU A 137 1.39 -15.59 -8.84
CA GLU A 137 1.24 -16.31 -10.11
C GLU A 137 -0.12 -16.00 -10.80
N PHE A 138 -1.16 -15.67 -10.03
CA PHE A 138 -2.54 -15.45 -10.51
C PHE A 138 -3.10 -14.09 -10.02
N PRO A 139 -2.73 -12.96 -10.66
CA PRO A 139 -3.14 -11.64 -10.22
C PRO A 139 -4.65 -11.40 -10.34
N GLU A 140 -5.35 -12.07 -11.26
CA GLU A 140 -6.80 -11.96 -11.47
C GLU A 140 -7.63 -12.52 -10.31
N GLU A 141 -7.21 -13.66 -9.74
CA GLU A 141 -7.89 -14.26 -8.59
C GLU A 141 -7.73 -13.38 -7.36
N SER A 142 -6.52 -12.84 -7.16
CA SER A 142 -6.24 -11.90 -6.07
C SER A 142 -6.99 -10.58 -6.25
N LEU A 143 -7.18 -10.10 -7.48
CA LEU A 143 -8.00 -8.91 -7.77
C LEU A 143 -9.45 -9.12 -7.32
N SER A 144 -10.06 -10.24 -7.70
CA SER A 144 -11.43 -10.55 -7.27
C SER A 144 -11.56 -10.74 -5.75
N GLY A 145 -10.56 -11.38 -5.13
CA GLY A 145 -10.50 -11.56 -3.68
C GLY A 145 -10.34 -10.24 -2.92
N SER A 146 -9.38 -9.41 -3.35
CA SER A 146 -9.12 -8.07 -2.81
C SER A 146 -10.35 -7.18 -2.96
N PHE A 147 -11.05 -7.25 -4.10
CA PHE A 147 -12.22 -6.41 -4.37
C PHE A 147 -13.33 -6.63 -3.34
N LYS A 148 -13.61 -7.90 -3.01
CA LYS A 148 -14.63 -8.26 -2.01
C LYS A 148 -14.29 -7.71 -0.64
N LEU A 149 -13.03 -7.85 -0.23
CA LEU A 149 -12.55 -7.31 1.04
C LEU A 149 -12.56 -5.77 1.03
N GLY A 150 -12.13 -5.17 -0.07
CA GLY A 150 -12.05 -3.73 -0.26
C GLY A 150 -13.42 -3.05 -0.20
N ILE A 151 -14.47 -3.64 -0.78
CA ILE A 151 -15.84 -3.13 -0.63
C ILE A 151 -16.26 -3.10 0.84
N LEU A 152 -16.01 -4.17 1.60
CA LEU A 152 -16.40 -4.24 3.01
C LEU A 152 -15.67 -3.16 3.82
N VAL A 153 -14.36 -3.00 3.59
CA VAL A 153 -13.54 -1.99 4.24
C VAL A 153 -14.00 -0.58 3.87
N LEU A 154 -14.23 -0.29 2.58
CA LEU A 154 -14.67 1.01 2.11
C LEU A 154 -16.06 1.37 2.59
N ALA A 155 -16.98 0.40 2.67
CA ALA A 155 -18.30 0.61 3.26
C ALA A 155 -18.18 1.05 4.73
N PHE A 156 -17.37 0.34 5.52
CA PHE A 156 -17.13 0.70 6.92
C PHE A 156 -16.42 2.05 7.06
N ALA A 157 -15.40 2.31 6.23
CA ALA A 157 -14.66 3.57 6.22
C ALA A 157 -15.57 4.75 5.85
N THR A 158 -16.49 4.58 4.90
CA THR A 158 -17.45 5.62 4.51
C THR A 158 -18.39 5.96 5.66
N VAL A 159 -18.90 4.95 6.39
CA VAL A 159 -19.72 5.20 7.59
C VAL A 159 -18.91 5.96 8.65
N THR A 160 -17.64 5.58 8.83
CA THR A 160 -16.72 6.24 9.78
C THR A 160 -16.45 7.69 9.37
N ASP A 161 -16.21 7.96 8.09
CA ASP A 161 -15.96 9.28 7.52
C ASP A 161 -17.17 10.21 7.71
N ILE A 162 -18.39 9.71 7.47
CA ILE A 162 -19.63 10.46 7.69
C ILE A 162 -19.87 10.76 9.19
N ALA A 163 -19.49 9.83 10.07
CA ALA A 163 -19.72 9.96 11.51
C ALA A 163 -18.71 10.88 12.22
N GLN A 164 -17.61 11.24 11.56
CA GLN A 164 -16.53 12.05 12.12
C GLN A 164 -16.54 13.46 11.52
N SER A 165 -16.02 14.43 12.27
CA SER A 165 -15.80 15.78 11.74
C SER A 165 -14.53 15.89 10.91
N THR A 166 -13.64 14.89 10.98
CA THR A 166 -12.38 14.90 10.25
C THR A 166 -12.54 14.15 8.93
N ASP A 167 -12.19 14.82 7.84
CA ASP A 167 -12.25 14.25 6.49
C ASP A 167 -11.16 13.20 6.30
N LEU A 168 -11.57 11.93 6.21
CA LEU A 168 -10.67 10.80 5.93
C LEU A 168 -10.28 10.70 4.46
N HIS A 169 -10.86 11.55 3.60
CA HIS A 169 -10.66 11.56 2.15
C HIS A 169 -11.01 10.19 1.53
N ILE A 170 -12.05 9.51 2.04
CA ILE A 170 -12.47 8.20 1.53
C ILE A 170 -13.08 8.33 0.13
N PHE A 171 -13.80 9.41 -0.13
CA PHE A 171 -14.45 9.68 -1.42
C PHE A 171 -13.51 9.59 -2.64
N PRO A 172 -12.40 10.35 -2.73
CA PRO A 172 -11.49 10.26 -3.86
C PRO A 172 -10.86 8.86 -4.00
N VAL A 173 -10.59 8.18 -2.89
CA VAL A 173 -9.97 6.85 -2.88
C VAL A 173 -10.94 5.76 -3.35
N MET A 174 -12.24 5.92 -3.09
CA MET A 174 -13.27 5.05 -3.68
C MET A 174 -13.25 5.08 -5.20
N PHE A 175 -13.08 6.25 -5.83
CA PHE A 175 -12.99 6.31 -7.30
C PHE A 175 -11.80 5.52 -7.83
N VAL A 176 -10.63 5.65 -7.19
CA VAL A 176 -9.44 4.90 -7.58
C VAL A 176 -9.68 3.40 -7.42
N PHE A 177 -10.25 2.98 -6.28
CA PHE A 177 -10.60 1.59 -6.03
C PHE A 177 -11.52 1.01 -7.11
N PHE A 178 -12.67 1.65 -7.38
CA PHE A 178 -13.64 1.13 -8.34
C PHE A 178 -13.11 1.19 -9.78
N ALA A 179 -12.43 2.28 -10.17
CA ALA A 179 -11.86 2.40 -11.50
C ALA A 179 -10.80 1.32 -11.74
N ALA A 180 -9.90 1.10 -10.78
CA ALA A 180 -8.88 0.06 -10.85
C ALA A 180 -9.50 -1.34 -10.89
N SER A 181 -10.47 -1.62 -10.02
CA SER A 181 -11.14 -2.92 -9.95
C SER A 181 -11.87 -3.27 -11.25
N ILE A 182 -12.69 -2.35 -11.78
CA ILE A 182 -13.47 -2.57 -13.00
C ILE A 182 -12.54 -2.70 -14.20
N ALA A 183 -11.53 -1.83 -14.32
CA ALA A 183 -10.56 -1.91 -15.41
C ALA A 183 -9.76 -3.21 -15.34
N GLY A 184 -9.24 -3.58 -14.18
CA GLY A 184 -8.47 -4.80 -13.96
C GLY A 184 -9.27 -6.06 -14.26
N MET A 185 -10.51 -6.16 -13.75
CA MET A 185 -11.39 -7.29 -14.03
C MET A 185 -11.76 -7.35 -15.51
N SER A 186 -12.05 -6.22 -16.14
CA SER A 186 -12.36 -6.17 -17.58
C SER A 186 -11.18 -6.69 -18.39
N ILE A 187 -9.96 -6.22 -18.11
CA ILE A 187 -8.71 -6.65 -18.77
C ILE A 187 -8.44 -8.14 -18.53
N ALA A 188 -8.69 -8.65 -17.32
CA ALA A 188 -8.51 -10.06 -17.00
C ALA A 188 -9.44 -10.96 -17.85
N HIS A 189 -10.68 -10.54 -18.11
CA HIS A 189 -11.68 -11.33 -18.82
C HIS A 189 -11.63 -11.22 -20.36
N LEU A 190 -10.76 -10.39 -20.94
CA LEU A 190 -10.62 -10.30 -22.41
C LEU A 190 -10.02 -11.57 -23.07
N ALA A 191 -9.53 -12.54 -22.30
CA ALA A 191 -8.71 -13.64 -22.82
C ALA A 191 -9.36 -15.02 -23.10
N PRO A 192 -10.55 -15.44 -22.63
CA PRO A 192 -11.04 -16.77 -23.02
C PRO A 192 -11.50 -16.83 -24.49
N ALA A 193 -11.87 -15.71 -25.10
CA ALA A 193 -12.48 -15.69 -26.43
C ALA A 193 -11.51 -15.94 -27.60
N SER A 194 -10.20 -15.76 -27.40
CA SER A 194 -9.21 -15.91 -28.50
C SER A 194 -8.61 -17.33 -28.61
N GLN A 195 -8.74 -18.16 -27.58
CA GLN A 195 -8.21 -19.54 -27.56
C GLN A 195 -9.28 -20.60 -27.86
N GLN A 196 -10.56 -20.24 -27.89
CA GLN A 196 -11.66 -21.15 -28.26
C GLN A 196 -12.03 -21.09 -29.76
N ALA A 197 -11.29 -20.32 -30.56
CA ALA A 197 -11.55 -20.09 -31.99
C ALA A 197 -10.53 -20.75 -32.93
N THR A 198 -9.81 -21.77 -32.46
CA THR A 198 -8.91 -22.63 -33.26
C THR A 198 -9.13 -24.08 -32.90
#